data_AF-E6QLV8-F1
#
_entry.id   AF-E6QLV8-F1
#
_cell.length_a   1.000
_cell.length_b   1.000
_cell.length_c   1.000
_cell.angle_alpha   90.00
_cell.angle_beta   90.00
_cell.angle_gamma   90.00
#
_symmetry.space_group_name_H-M   'P 1'
#
loop_
_entity.id
_entity.type
_entity.pdbx_description
1 polymer ?
#
loop_
_entity_poly.entity_id
_entity_poly.type
_entity_poly.pdbx_seq_one_letter_code
_entity_poly.pdbx_strand_id
1 'polypeptide(L)'
;MHITQDSLATMSLEDIRAERARQEAIWKGAVEAIAMCDQAIADRIAEFKVGDLVVDSDNVTWQVTRIGLQKWSSGDRVEYIGRRIKKDGTAGAVESQIYHRPLRAAISGGDTDNAH
;
A
#
# COMPACT_ATOMS: atom_id res chain seq x y z
N MET A 1 -5.58 29.96 3.48
CA MET A 1 -5.99 30.35 4.84
C MET A 1 -5.72 29.17 5.76
N HIS A 2 -4.92 29.36 6.81
CA HIS A 2 -4.65 28.33 7.80
C HIS A 2 -5.70 28.47 8.90
N ILE A 3 -6.56 27.48 9.07
CA ILE A 3 -7.58 27.48 10.14
C ILE A 3 -6.87 27.16 11.45
N THR A 4 -7.00 28.06 12.43
CA THR A 4 -6.53 27.86 13.80
C THR A 4 -7.71 27.71 14.75
N GLN A 5 -7.46 27.17 15.95
CA GLN A 5 -8.48 27.07 16.99
C GLN A 5 -9.10 28.43 17.33
N ASP A 6 -8.28 29.49 17.37
CA ASP A 6 -8.75 30.87 17.61
C ASP A 6 -9.66 31.38 16.49
N SER A 7 -9.37 31.04 15.23
CA SER A 7 -10.23 31.41 14.10
C SER A 7 -11.59 30.73 14.15
N LEU A 8 -11.64 29.46 14.58
CA LEU A 8 -12.90 28.70 14.73
C LEU A 8 -13.78 29.26 15.85
N ALA A 9 -13.18 29.75 16.94
CA ALA A 9 -13.91 30.33 18.07
C ALA A 9 -14.70 31.60 17.71
N THR A 10 -14.28 32.29 16.65
CA THR A 10 -14.94 33.51 16.15
C THR A 10 -15.93 33.27 15.00
N MET A 11 -15.99 32.05 14.46
CA MET A 11 -16.87 31.69 13.34
C MET A 11 -18.27 31.30 13.83
N SER A 12 -19.27 31.49 12.97
CA SER A 12 -20.60 30.94 13.24
C SER A 12 -20.58 29.40 13.13
N LEU A 13 -21.56 28.74 13.76
CA LEU A 13 -21.71 27.28 13.64
C LEU A 13 -21.92 26.82 12.20
N GLU A 14 -22.60 27.63 11.38
CA GLU A 14 -22.80 27.36 9.96
C GLU A 14 -21.46 27.40 9.20
N ASP A 15 -20.65 28.42 9.45
CA ASP A 15 -19.33 28.56 8.83
C ASP A 15 -18.38 27.43 9.26
N ILE A 16 -18.43 26.99 10.52
CA ILE A 16 -17.64 25.86 11.01
C ILE A 16 -18.03 24.56 10.29
N ARG A 17 -19.33 24.34 10.04
CA ARG A 17 -19.82 23.16 9.31
C ARG A 17 -19.41 23.19 7.85
N ALA A 18 -19.53 24.36 7.20
CA ALA A 18 -19.09 24.56 5.82
C ALA A 18 -17.58 24.31 5.68
N GLU A 19 -16.79 24.84 6.63
CA GLU A 19 -15.35 24.63 6.64
C GLU A 19 -14.98 23.16 6.89
N ARG A 20 -15.67 22.47 7.80
CA ARG A 20 -15.49 21.02 8.00
C ARG A 20 -15.74 20.24 6.71
N ALA A 21 -16.84 20.51 6.01
CA ALA A 21 -17.16 19.84 4.74
C ALA A 21 -16.09 20.11 3.67
N ARG A 22 -15.57 21.34 3.60
CA ARG A 22 -14.47 21.70 2.71
C ARG A 22 -13.19 20.91 3.04
N GLN A 23 -12.85 20.79 4.32
CA GLN A 23 -11.68 20.03 4.77
C GLN A 23 -11.84 18.53 4.52
N GLU A 24 -13.04 17.98 4.70
CA GLU A 24 -13.34 16.58 4.36
C GLU A 24 -13.18 16.31 2.86
N ALA A 25 -13.61 17.24 2.01
CA ALA A 25 -13.41 17.12 0.56
C ALA A 25 -11.93 17.16 0.18
N ILE A 26 -11.15 18.04 0.81
CA ILE A 26 -9.68 18.10 0.61
C ILE A 26 -9.02 16.82 1.10
N TRP A 27 -9.40 16.34 2.28
CA TRP A 27 -8.88 15.10 2.84
C TRP A 27 -9.19 13.91 1.93
N LYS A 28 -10.41 13.80 1.42
CA LYS A 28 -10.78 12.76 0.47
C LYS A 28 -9.91 12.80 -0.79
N GLY A 29 -9.73 13.98 -1.39
CA GLY A 29 -8.85 14.13 -2.55
C GLY A 29 -7.39 13.79 -2.25
N ALA A 30 -6.90 14.15 -1.06
CA ALA A 30 -5.56 13.79 -0.62
C ALA A 30 -5.41 12.28 -0.39
N VAL A 31 -6.40 11.61 0.20
CA VAL A 31 -6.43 10.15 0.38
C VAL A 31 -6.41 9.44 -0.97
N GLU A 32 -7.22 9.90 -1.93
CA GLU A 32 -7.23 9.36 -3.29
C GLU A 32 -5.86 9.54 -3.98
N ALA A 33 -5.26 10.73 -3.90
CA ALA A 33 -3.95 11.00 -4.46
C ALA A 33 -2.85 10.15 -3.80
N ILE A 34 -2.87 10.00 -2.47
CA ILE A 34 -1.95 9.12 -1.75
C ILE A 34 -2.13 7.67 -2.20
N ALA A 35 -3.36 7.19 -2.33
CA ALA A 35 -3.62 5.83 -2.81
C ALA A 35 -3.10 5.61 -4.24
N MET A 36 -3.22 6.61 -5.13
CA MET A 36 -2.64 6.56 -6.47
C MET A 36 -1.10 6.53 -6.43
N CYS A 37 -0.47 7.35 -5.58
CA CYS A 37 0.97 7.32 -5.38
C CYS A 37 1.44 5.98 -4.81
N ASP A 38 0.74 5.46 -3.82
CA ASP A 38 1.02 4.17 -3.18
C ASP A 38 0.93 3.03 -4.20
N GLN A 39 -0.10 3.03 -5.05
CA GLN A 39 -0.22 2.07 -6.15
C GLN A 39 0.93 2.23 -7.17
N ALA A 40 1.25 3.45 -7.58
CA ALA A 40 2.33 3.70 -8.54
C ALA A 40 3.70 3.27 -8.01
N ILE A 41 3.94 3.47 -6.71
CA ILE A 41 5.14 2.96 -6.02
C ILE A 41 5.14 1.43 -6.10
N ALA A 42 4.05 0.78 -5.69
CA ALA A 42 3.92 -0.67 -5.71
C ALA A 42 4.17 -1.25 -7.11
N ASP A 43 3.52 -0.69 -8.14
CA ASP A 43 3.68 -1.12 -9.53
C ASP A 43 5.13 -0.96 -10.03
N ARG A 44 5.82 0.10 -9.60
CA ARG A 44 7.19 0.39 -10.06
C ARG A 44 8.23 -0.60 -9.52
N ILE A 45 7.99 -1.15 -8.34
CA ILE A 45 8.93 -2.00 -7.60
C ILE A 45 8.48 -3.46 -7.52
N ALA A 46 7.28 -3.76 -8.02
CA ALA A 46 6.72 -5.10 -8.00
C ALA A 46 7.66 -6.09 -8.72
N GLU A 47 7.90 -7.22 -8.07
CA GLU A 47 8.67 -8.34 -8.64
C GLU A 47 7.79 -9.21 -9.52
N PHE A 48 6.51 -9.32 -9.16
CA PHE A 48 5.48 -10.06 -9.91
C PHE A 48 4.44 -9.10 -10.46
N LYS A 49 3.74 -9.52 -11.51
CA LYS A 49 2.64 -8.80 -12.13
C LYS A 49 1.32 -9.49 -11.84
N VAL A 50 0.23 -8.72 -11.96
CA VAL A 50 -1.12 -9.30 -11.97
C VAL A 50 -1.21 -10.31 -13.12
N GLY A 51 -1.69 -11.51 -12.79
CA GLY A 51 -1.77 -12.66 -13.69
C GLY A 51 -0.63 -13.67 -13.53
N ASP A 52 0.50 -13.28 -12.92
CA ASP A 52 1.61 -14.19 -12.69
C ASP A 52 1.24 -15.32 -11.73
N LEU A 53 1.84 -16.49 -11.95
CA LEU A 53 1.74 -17.64 -11.07
C LEU A 53 2.96 -17.69 -10.14
N VAL A 54 2.71 -17.73 -8.85
CA VAL A 54 3.72 -17.81 -7.78
C VAL A 54 3.49 -19.06 -6.96
N VAL A 55 4.55 -19.70 -6.50
CA VAL A 55 4.48 -20.88 -5.63
C VAL A 55 5.07 -20.51 -4.28
N ASP A 56 4.32 -20.74 -3.20
CA ASP A 56 4.80 -20.49 -1.85
C ASP A 56 5.61 -21.66 -1.27
N SER A 57 6.09 -21.51 -0.04
CA SER A 57 6.88 -22.53 0.66
C SER A 57 6.14 -23.86 0.89
N ASP A 58 4.81 -23.82 0.86
CA ASP A 58 3.95 -25.00 1.05
C ASP A 58 3.60 -25.67 -0.30
N ASN A 59 4.28 -25.28 -1.39
CA ASN A 59 4.02 -25.70 -2.76
C ASN A 59 2.60 -25.40 -3.24
N VAL A 60 1.97 -24.35 -2.69
CA VAL A 60 0.69 -23.88 -3.17
C VAL A 60 0.91 -22.87 -4.28
N THR A 61 0.35 -23.15 -5.46
CA THR A 61 0.32 -22.20 -6.57
C THR A 61 -0.74 -21.15 -6.33
N TRP A 62 -0.39 -19.89 -6.53
CA TRP A 62 -1.25 -18.73 -6.45
C TRP A 62 -1.16 -17.94 -7.75
N GLN A 63 -2.28 -17.37 -8.20
CA GLN A 63 -2.28 -16.35 -9.24
C GLN A 63 -2.40 -14.98 -8.58
N VAL A 64 -1.46 -14.08 -8.87
CA VAL A 64 -1.50 -12.69 -8.41
C VAL A 64 -2.71 -12.00 -9.05
N THR A 65 -3.59 -11.43 -8.24
CA THR A 65 -4.76 -10.69 -8.71
C THR A 65 -4.66 -9.20 -8.43
N ARG A 66 -3.89 -8.82 -7.40
CA ARG A 66 -3.71 -7.42 -7.00
C ARG A 66 -2.36 -7.22 -6.32
N ILE A 67 -1.79 -6.04 -6.54
CA ILE A 67 -0.54 -5.58 -5.92
C ILE A 67 -0.84 -4.22 -5.31
N GLY A 68 -0.33 -3.95 -4.11
CA GLY A 68 -0.52 -2.66 -3.46
C GLY A 68 0.62 -2.34 -2.51
N LEU A 69 0.61 -1.11 -1.99
CA LEU A 69 1.52 -0.70 -0.95
C LEU A 69 0.82 -0.72 0.41
N GLN A 70 1.40 -1.45 1.36
CA GLN A 70 0.92 -1.51 2.73
C GLN A 70 1.89 -0.79 3.66
N LYS A 71 1.37 0.22 4.36
CA LYS A 71 2.13 1.00 5.34
C LYS A 71 2.05 0.32 6.70
N TRP A 72 3.20 0.03 7.29
CA TRP A 72 3.31 -0.56 8.62
C TRP A 72 4.24 0.30 9.47
N SER A 73 4.02 0.30 10.79
CA SER A 73 4.93 0.97 11.74
C SER A 73 6.37 0.47 11.65
N SER A 74 6.57 -0.79 11.23
CA SER A 74 7.88 -1.41 11.02
C SER A 74 8.51 -1.12 9.64
N GLY A 75 7.86 -0.32 8.79
CA GLY A 75 8.30 -0.01 7.44
C GLY A 75 7.36 -0.51 6.35
N ASP A 76 7.30 0.25 5.27
CA ASP A 76 6.37 0.02 4.16
C ASP A 76 6.74 -1.23 3.35
N ARG A 77 5.73 -1.90 2.81
CA ARG A 77 5.88 -3.16 2.05
C ARG A 77 4.99 -3.16 0.82
N VAL A 78 5.46 -3.84 -0.23
CA VAL A 78 4.59 -4.28 -1.32
C VAL A 78 3.84 -5.51 -0.83
N GLU A 79 2.53 -5.48 -0.96
CA GLU A 79 1.63 -6.58 -0.67
C GLU A 79 1.16 -7.20 -1.99
N TYR A 80 1.26 -8.52 -2.07
CA TYR A 80 0.71 -9.31 -3.17
C TYR A 80 -0.50 -10.07 -2.67
N ILE A 81 -1.60 -9.89 -3.38
CA ILE A 81 -2.87 -10.56 -3.13
C ILE A 81 -3.20 -11.41 -4.34
N GLY A 82 -3.78 -12.57 -4.08
CA GLY A 82 -4.20 -13.44 -5.16
C GLY A 82 -5.01 -14.63 -4.73
N ARG A 83 -5.28 -15.50 -5.70
CA ARG A 83 -6.15 -16.65 -5.56
C ARG A 83 -5.34 -17.92 -5.72
N ARG A 84 -5.58 -18.86 -4.81
CA ARG A 84 -4.98 -20.19 -4.90
C ARG A 84 -5.44 -20.88 -6.17
N ILE A 85 -4.52 -21.44 -6.94
CA ILE A 85 -4.83 -22.32 -8.07
C ILE A 85 -5.07 -23.74 -7.55
N LYS A 86 -6.19 -24.32 -7.94
CA LYS A 86 -6.58 -25.69 -7.60
C LYS A 86 -5.80 -26.68 -8.46
N LYS A 87 -5.85 -27.97 -8.09
CA LYS A 87 -5.20 -29.06 -8.83
C LYS A 87 -5.68 -29.21 -10.28
N ASP A 88 -6.91 -28.76 -10.56
CA ASP A 88 -7.51 -28.77 -11.90
C ASP A 88 -7.09 -27.55 -12.76
N GLY A 89 -6.21 -26.69 -12.24
CA GLY A 89 -5.74 -25.48 -12.92
C GLY A 89 -6.69 -24.28 -12.80
N THR A 90 -7.84 -24.43 -12.13
CA THR A 90 -8.80 -23.32 -11.96
C THR A 90 -8.45 -22.45 -10.74
N ALA A 91 -8.80 -21.16 -10.81
CA ALA A 91 -8.64 -20.26 -9.68
C ALA A 91 -9.64 -20.59 -8.56
N GLY A 92 -9.14 -20.56 -7.32
CA GLY A 92 -9.94 -20.63 -6.11
C GLY A 92 -10.85 -19.43 -5.96
N ALA A 93 -11.94 -19.60 -5.20
CA ALA A 93 -12.92 -18.54 -4.99
C ALA A 93 -12.46 -17.47 -3.99
N VAL A 94 -11.55 -17.84 -3.08
CA VAL A 94 -11.07 -16.95 -2.02
C VAL A 94 -9.78 -16.28 -2.46
N GLU A 95 -9.75 -14.97 -2.30
CA GLU A 95 -8.57 -14.14 -2.46
C GLU A 95 -7.94 -13.91 -1.09
N SER A 96 -6.63 -14.06 -0.99
CA SER A 96 -5.88 -13.80 0.24
C SER A 96 -4.55 -13.15 -0.05
N GLN A 97 -3.95 -12.64 1.01
CA GLN A 97 -2.55 -12.23 1.00
C GLN A 97 -1.66 -13.45 0.73
N ILE A 98 -0.74 -13.30 -0.21
CA ILE A 98 0.18 -14.39 -0.63
C ILE A 98 1.57 -14.11 -0.08
N TYR A 99 2.06 -12.89 -0.28
CA TYR A 99 3.45 -12.52 -0.05
C TYR A 99 3.55 -11.03 0.23
N HIS A 100 4.60 -10.65 0.96
CA HIS A 100 4.94 -9.25 1.20
C HIS A 100 6.43 -9.07 0.98
N ARG A 101 6.78 -7.97 0.34
CA ARG A 101 8.17 -7.58 0.13
C ARG A 101 8.42 -6.22 0.79
N PRO A 102 9.37 -6.10 1.72
CA PRO A 102 9.79 -4.80 2.22
C PRO A 102 10.20 -3.86 1.08
N LEU A 103 9.77 -2.59 1.10
CA LEU A 103 10.24 -1.56 0.16
C LEU A 103 11.76 -1.36 0.24
N ARG A 104 12.36 -1.67 1.39
CA ARG A 104 13.80 -1.75 1.61
C ARG A 104 14.16 -3.02 2.39
N ALA A 105 14.95 -3.90 1.77
CA ALA A 105 16.01 -4.66 2.43
C ALA A 105 16.92 -5.35 1.38
N ALA A 106 17.94 -4.64 0.88
CA ALA A 106 19.29 -5.13 0.53
C ALA A 106 20.06 -4.08 -0.31
N ILE A 107 20.60 -3.04 0.33
CA ILE A 107 22.01 -2.72 0.07
C ILE A 107 22.75 -3.40 1.22
N SER A 108 22.98 -4.69 1.07
CA SER A 108 24.08 -5.38 1.73
C SER A 108 25.23 -5.44 0.73
N GLY A 109 25.76 -4.27 0.35
CA GLY A 109 27.18 -4.11 0.05
C GLY A 109 27.72 -3.38 1.27
N GLY A 110 28.45 -4.02 2.18
CA GLY A 110 29.70 -4.68 1.89
C GLY A 110 30.79 -3.63 1.97
N ASP A 111 31.05 -3.14 3.18
CA ASP A 111 32.30 -2.47 3.58
C ASP A 111 32.59 -2.91 5.03
N THR A 112 32.86 -4.20 5.17
CA THR A 112 33.84 -4.66 6.15
C THR A 112 35.16 -4.85 5.40
N ASP A 113 35.84 -3.75 5.11
CA ASP A 113 37.29 -3.79 4.91
C ASP A 113 37.94 -3.16 6.13
N ASN A 114 38.16 -4.04 7.10
CA ASN A 114 39.07 -3.81 8.21
C ASN A 114 40.12 -4.93 8.15
N ALA A 115 41.14 -4.72 7.33
CA ALA A 115 42.36 -5.54 7.30
C ALA A 115 43.50 -4.81 6.56
N HIS A 116 44.18 -3.87 7.23
CA HIS A 116 45.63 -3.88 7.51
C HIS A 116 46.15 -2.52 7.98
#